data_AF-A0A5J4VLN2-F1
#
_entry.id   AF-A0A5J4VLN2-F1
#
_cell.length_a   1.000
_cell.length_b   1.000
_cell.length_c   1.000
_cell.angle_alpha   90.00
_cell.angle_beta   90.00
_cell.angle_gamma   90.00
#
_symmetry.space_group_name_H-M   'P 1'
#
loop_
_entity.id
_entity.type
_entity.pdbx_description
1 polymer ?
#
loop_
_entity_poly.entity_id
_entity_poly.type
_entity_poly.pdbx_seq_one_letter_code
_entity_poly.pdbx_strand_id
1 'polypeptide(L)'
;MHIGMSIEEEGKVNSYRNAADTLIPYIKSIGYNSIQLMGIMEHAYYASFGYQVTSFFSIAGRCGLPSDLQYFIDIAHSHGLIVILDLIHAHASKNTLDGLNNFDFGQEYGYQQQDDEENE
;
A
#
# COMPACT_ATOMS: atom_id res chain seq x y z
N MET A 1 -3.44 4.90 -7.68
CA MET A 1 -3.20 3.66 -8.43
C MET A 1 -2.69 2.60 -7.48
N HIS A 2 -2.98 1.33 -7.79
CA HIS A 2 -2.49 0.17 -7.04
C HIS A 2 -1.55 -0.62 -7.95
N ILE A 3 -0.25 -0.69 -7.61
CA ILE A 3 0.79 -1.27 -8.48
C ILE A 3 0.47 -2.71 -8.83
N GLY A 4 0.16 -3.56 -7.83
CA GLY A 4 -0.04 -4.99 -8.06
C GLY A 4 -1.15 -5.34 -9.05
N MET A 5 -2.11 -4.45 -9.31
CA MET A 5 -3.26 -4.67 -10.20
C MET A 5 -3.13 -3.94 -11.54
N SER A 6 -2.00 -3.30 -11.80
CA SER A 6 -1.83 -2.43 -12.98
C SER A 6 -1.19 -3.12 -14.19
N ILE A 7 -1.18 -4.46 -14.21
CA ILE A 7 -0.66 -5.27 -15.32
C ILE A 7 -1.80 -5.66 -16.28
N GLU A 8 -1.48 -5.82 -17.56
CA GLU A 8 -2.45 -6.29 -18.57
C GLU A 8 -2.64 -7.82 -18.56
N GLU A 9 -1.68 -8.57 -18.01
CA GLU A 9 -1.73 -10.03 -17.94
C GLU A 9 -2.55 -10.52 -16.74
N GLU A 10 -3.60 -11.28 -17.00
CA GLU A 10 -4.49 -11.80 -15.95
C GLU A 10 -3.76 -12.74 -14.97
N GLY A 11 -4.11 -12.61 -13.68
CA GLY A 11 -3.66 -13.53 -12.63
C GLY A 11 -2.25 -13.28 -12.09
N LYS A 12 -1.56 -12.20 -12.49
CA LYS A 12 -0.23 -11.84 -11.97
C LYS A 12 -0.24 -10.52 -11.23
N VAL A 13 0.64 -10.42 -10.24
CA VAL A 13 0.92 -9.17 -9.53
C VAL A 13 1.99 -8.40 -10.31
N ASN A 14 1.72 -7.14 -10.64
CA ASN A 14 2.70 -6.29 -11.33
C ASN A 14 3.89 -5.94 -10.41
N SER A 15 5.03 -5.59 -11.02
CA SER A 15 6.21 -5.11 -10.28
C SER A 15 6.36 -3.58 -10.34
N TYR A 16 7.04 -3.00 -9.35
CA TYR A 16 7.37 -1.58 -9.36
C TYR A 16 8.19 -1.18 -10.59
N ARG A 17 9.13 -2.02 -11.03
CA ARG A 17 9.95 -1.75 -12.22
C ARG A 17 9.11 -1.73 -13.49
N ASN A 18 8.28 -2.75 -13.70
CA ASN A 18 7.43 -2.80 -14.88
C ASN A 18 6.44 -1.63 -14.89
N ALA A 19 5.83 -1.31 -13.74
CA ALA A 19 4.94 -0.16 -13.62
C ALA A 19 5.67 1.17 -13.90
N ALA A 20 6.91 1.31 -13.44
CA ALA A 20 7.71 2.51 -13.71
C ALA A 20 7.99 2.69 -15.20
N ASP A 21 8.40 1.63 -15.87
CA ASP A 21 8.81 1.68 -17.27
C ASP A 21 7.62 1.80 -18.24
N THR A 22 6.44 1.28 -17.86
CA THR A 22 5.27 1.24 -18.74
C THR A 22 4.21 2.28 -18.41
N LEU A 23 3.90 2.50 -17.12
CA LEU A 23 2.75 3.31 -16.72
C LEU A 23 3.12 4.77 -16.51
N ILE A 24 4.32 5.09 -16.04
CA ILE A 24 4.72 6.50 -15.83
C ILE A 24 4.69 7.30 -17.14
N PRO A 25 5.28 6.80 -18.26
CA PRO A 25 5.18 7.51 -19.54
C PRO A 25 3.73 7.68 -20.01
N TYR A 26 2.89 6.67 -19.78
CA TYR A 26 1.47 6.74 -20.13
C TYR A 26 0.70 7.76 -19.29
N ILE A 27 0.86 7.74 -17.96
CA ILE A 27 0.23 8.71 -17.04
C ILE A 27 0.62 10.14 -17.41
N LYS A 28 1.89 10.35 -17.78
CA LYS A 28 2.36 11.65 -18.24
C LYS A 28 1.74 12.05 -19.58
N SER A 29 1.63 11.12 -20.55
CA SER A 29 1.11 11.41 -21.89
C SER A 29 -0.36 11.81 -21.88
N ILE A 30 -1.15 11.27 -20.96
CA ILE A 30 -2.57 11.63 -20.78
C ILE A 30 -2.77 12.89 -19.91
N GLY A 31 -1.67 13.54 -19.46
CA GLY A 31 -1.70 14.88 -18.89
C GLY A 31 -1.81 14.99 -17.37
N TYR A 32 -1.73 13.89 -16.61
CA TYR A 32 -1.65 13.97 -15.15
C TYR A 32 -0.32 14.59 -14.70
N ASN A 33 -0.34 15.20 -13.52
CA ASN A 33 0.83 15.80 -12.86
C ASN A 33 1.17 15.13 -11.52
N SER A 34 0.34 14.20 -11.05
CA SER A 34 0.55 13.49 -9.79
C SER A 34 0.06 12.04 -9.83
N ILE A 35 0.67 11.19 -9.02
CA ILE A 35 0.31 9.80 -8.80
C ILE A 35 0.02 9.60 -7.31
N GLN A 36 -1.21 9.20 -6.97
CA GLN A 36 -1.53 8.64 -5.65
C GLN A 36 -1.15 7.16 -5.65
N LEU A 37 -0.33 6.70 -4.71
CA LEU A 37 0.04 5.29 -4.53
C LEU A 37 -0.72 4.67 -3.36
N MET A 38 -1.36 3.54 -3.63
CA MET A 38 -2.12 2.75 -2.65
C MET A 38 -1.43 1.41 -2.42
N GLY A 39 -1.61 0.82 -1.24
CA GLY A 39 -1.11 -0.54 -0.94
C GLY A 39 0.42 -0.67 -0.86
N ILE A 40 1.11 0.40 -0.46
CA ILE A 40 2.58 0.38 -0.33
C ILE A 40 3.03 -0.14 1.03
N MET A 41 2.36 0.21 2.12
CA MET A 41 2.67 -0.38 3.43
C MET A 41 2.30 -1.87 3.42
N GLU A 42 3.12 -2.69 4.09
CA GLU A 42 2.92 -4.15 4.10
C GLU A 42 1.58 -4.52 4.75
N HIS A 43 0.87 -5.42 4.07
CA HIS A 43 -0.45 -5.88 4.44
C HIS A 43 -0.61 -7.34 4.05
N ALA A 44 -0.82 -8.24 5.01
CA ALA A 44 -0.91 -9.67 4.70
C ALA A 44 -2.09 -10.02 3.77
N TYR A 45 -3.23 -9.33 3.92
CA TYR A 45 -4.44 -9.61 3.16
C TYR A 45 -4.52 -8.75 1.90
N TYR A 46 -4.18 -9.32 0.72
CA TYR A 46 -4.12 -8.59 -0.55
C TYR A 46 -5.45 -7.94 -0.95
N ALA A 47 -6.58 -8.61 -0.70
CA ALA A 47 -7.91 -8.08 -1.02
C ALA A 47 -8.34 -6.91 -0.11
N SER A 48 -7.54 -6.54 0.89
CA SER A 48 -7.75 -5.32 1.68
C SER A 48 -7.39 -4.04 0.91
N PHE A 49 -6.84 -4.14 -0.31
CA PHE A 49 -6.34 -2.97 -1.07
C PHE A 49 -5.30 -2.11 -0.32
N GLY A 50 -4.66 -2.68 0.71
CA GLY A 50 -3.66 -1.98 1.53
C GLY A 50 -4.20 -1.32 2.79
N TYR A 51 -5.50 -1.45 3.09
CA TYR A 51 -6.08 -0.83 4.28
C TYR A 51 -5.80 -1.62 5.56
N GLN A 52 -5.60 -2.94 5.48
CA GLN A 52 -5.26 -3.76 6.65
C GLN A 52 -3.74 -3.90 6.81
N VAL A 53 -3.09 -2.81 7.22
CA VAL A 53 -1.63 -2.75 7.40
C VAL A 53 -1.19 -3.64 8.56
N THR A 54 -0.21 -4.50 8.28
CA THR A 54 0.42 -5.39 9.28
C THR A 54 1.77 -4.85 9.74
N SER A 55 2.58 -4.31 8.82
CA SER A 55 3.83 -3.63 9.14
C SER A 55 3.90 -2.25 8.49
N PHE A 56 3.96 -1.22 9.33
CA PHE A 56 3.88 0.19 8.93
C PHE A 56 5.15 0.71 8.27
N PHE A 57 6.31 0.10 8.56
CA PHE A 57 7.61 0.53 8.02
C PHE A 57 8.10 -0.40 6.89
N SER A 58 7.43 -1.53 6.67
CA SER A 58 7.75 -2.45 5.58
C SER A 58 7.00 -2.06 4.31
N ILE A 59 7.69 -2.15 3.17
CA ILE A 59 7.05 -2.06 1.86
C ILE A 59 6.42 -3.42 1.52
N ALA A 60 5.22 -3.40 0.95
CA ALA A 60 4.53 -4.59 0.45
C ALA A 60 5.42 -5.35 -0.55
N GLY A 61 5.96 -6.49 -0.11
CA GLY A 61 6.97 -7.25 -0.86
C GLY A 61 6.47 -7.87 -2.17
N ARG A 62 5.14 -7.93 -2.34
CA ARG A 62 4.47 -8.53 -3.51
C ARG A 62 4.82 -7.87 -4.84
N CYS A 63 5.19 -6.58 -4.85
CA CYS A 63 5.51 -5.84 -6.07
C CYS A 63 7.03 -5.64 -6.29
N GLY A 64 7.89 -6.10 -5.38
CA GLY A 64 9.34 -5.96 -5.48
C GLY A 64 10.01 -5.48 -4.19
N LEU A 65 11.29 -5.14 -4.28
CA LEU A 65 12.11 -4.69 -3.15
C LEU A 65 11.89 -3.19 -2.86
N PRO A 66 12.25 -2.70 -1.66
CA PRO A 66 12.24 -1.26 -1.37
C PRO A 66 13.05 -0.41 -2.37
N SER A 67 14.13 -0.97 -2.94
CA SER A 67 14.92 -0.31 -3.99
C SER A 67 14.16 -0.16 -5.31
N ASP A 68 13.20 -1.04 -5.59
CA ASP A 68 12.39 -0.97 -6.80
C ASP A 68 11.29 0.08 -6.67
N LEU A 69 10.76 0.30 -5.45
CA LEU A 69 9.89 1.43 -5.16
C LEU A 69 10.63 2.77 -5.28
N GLN A 70 11.88 2.85 -4.80
CA GLN A 70 12.73 4.03 -4.99
C GLN A 70 12.91 4.32 -6.48
N TYR A 71 13.22 3.29 -7.28
CA TYR A 71 13.30 3.41 -8.73
C TYR A 71 12.00 3.96 -9.35
N PHE A 72 10.83 3.42 -8.96
CA PHE A 72 9.54 3.93 -9.43
C PHE A 72 9.36 5.43 -9.14
N ILE A 73 9.66 5.85 -7.91
CA ILE A 73 9.54 7.25 -7.47
C ILE A 73 10.49 8.15 -8.26
N ASP A 74 11.73 7.72 -8.45
CA ASP A 74 12.73 8.47 -9.23
C ASP A 74 12.31 8.65 -10.69
N ILE A 75 11.79 7.59 -11.32
CA ILE A 75 11.27 7.68 -12.70
C ILE A 75 10.06 8.61 -12.75
N ALA A 76 9.16 8.59 -11.76
CA ALA A 76 8.01 9.49 -11.72
C ALA A 76 8.44 10.95 -11.61
N HIS A 77 9.38 11.24 -10.71
CA HIS A 77 9.94 12.58 -10.53
C HIS A 77 10.68 13.07 -11.79
N SER A 78 11.42 12.19 -12.49
CA SER A 78 12.09 12.56 -13.75
C SER A 78 11.11 12.97 -14.87
N HIS A 79 9.86 12.50 -14.81
CA HIS A 79 8.77 12.91 -15.71
C HIS A 79 7.98 14.13 -15.19
N GLY A 80 8.41 14.71 -14.07
CA GLY A 80 7.75 15.83 -13.42
C GLY A 80 6.37 15.46 -12.84
N LEU A 81 6.22 14.22 -12.37
CA LEU A 81 5.02 13.78 -11.65
C LEU A 81 5.30 13.81 -10.14
N ILE A 82 4.38 14.36 -9.36
CA ILE A 82 4.41 14.28 -7.90
C ILE A 82 3.90 12.92 -7.45
N VAL A 83 4.56 12.27 -6.48
CA VAL A 83 4.06 11.01 -5.89
C VAL A 83 3.51 11.27 -4.49
N ILE A 84 2.27 10.87 -4.26
CA ILE A 84 1.58 10.97 -2.96
C ILE A 84 1.32 9.55 -2.47
N LEU A 85 1.54 9.30 -1.18
CA LEU A 85 1.38 8.00 -0.55
C LEU A 85 0.09 7.95 0.29
N ASP A 86 -0.69 6.88 0.15
CA ASP A 86 -1.75 6.54 1.12
C ASP A 86 -1.12 6.14 2.46
N LEU A 87 -1.24 7.02 3.45
CA LEU A 87 -0.80 6.77 4.82
C LEU A 87 -1.98 6.32 5.69
N ILE A 88 -2.01 5.03 6.00
CA ILE A 88 -3.03 4.40 6.83
C ILE A 88 -2.55 4.34 8.29
N HIS A 89 -2.87 5.36 9.07
CA HIS A 89 -2.63 5.40 10.53
C HIS A 89 -3.92 5.36 11.36
N ALA A 90 -5.08 5.26 10.70
CA ALA A 90 -6.38 5.25 11.38
C ALA A 90 -6.66 3.94 12.14
N HIS A 91 -6.07 2.82 11.69
CA HIS A 91 -6.22 1.50 12.29
C HIS A 91 -5.05 0.59 11.90
N ALA A 92 -4.83 -0.48 12.67
CA ALA A 92 -3.90 -1.56 12.35
C ALA A 92 -4.68 -2.84 12.03
N SER A 93 -4.04 -3.78 11.33
CA SER A 93 -4.62 -5.11 11.12
C SER A 93 -4.82 -5.85 12.45
N LYS A 94 -5.94 -6.57 12.58
CA LYS A 94 -6.22 -7.43 13.75
C LYS A 94 -5.34 -8.68 13.81
N ASN A 95 -4.55 -8.96 12.77
CA ASN A 95 -3.66 -10.13 12.72
C ASN A 95 -2.56 -10.02 13.79
N THR A 96 -2.51 -11.01 14.68
CA THR A 96 -1.56 -11.09 15.80
C THR A 96 -0.28 -11.86 15.47
N LEU A 97 -0.26 -12.64 14.39
CA LEU A 97 0.92 -13.44 14.00
C LEU A 97 1.93 -12.59 13.21
N ASP A 98 1.42 -11.76 12.29
CA ASP A 98 2.25 -11.00 11.34
C ASP A 98 2.07 -9.48 11.47
N GLY A 99 1.29 -9.02 12.45
CA GLY A 99 0.94 -7.61 12.66
C GLY A 99 1.19 -7.12 14.08
N LEU A 100 0.94 -5.82 14.33
CA LEU A 100 1.19 -5.19 15.64
C LEU A 100 0.15 -5.53 16.72
N ASN A 101 -0.94 -6.25 16.38
CA ASN A 101 -1.98 -6.54 17.34
C ASN A 101 -1.47 -7.48 18.45
N ASN A 102 -1.77 -7.16 19.71
CA ASN A 102 -1.30 -7.89 20.90
C ASN A 102 0.22 -7.94 21.09
N PHE A 103 0.99 -7.06 20.45
CA PHE A 103 2.45 -7.02 20.60
C PHE A 103 2.88 -6.80 22.06
N ASP A 104 2.14 -6.01 22.83
CA ASP A 104 2.36 -5.81 24.28
C ASP A 104 1.45 -6.73 25.12
N PHE A 105 1.70 -8.05 25.04
CA PHE A 105 1.13 -9.08 25.92
C PHE A 105 -0.40 -9.06 26.09
N GLY A 106 -1.15 -8.77 25.02
CA GLY A 106 -2.63 -8.84 25.01
C GLY A 106 -3.35 -7.50 25.06
N GLN A 107 -2.62 -6.37 24.98
CA GLN A 107 -3.22 -5.08 24.66
C GLN A 107 -3.45 -4.98 23.14
N GLU A 108 -4.70 -4.78 22.72
CA GLU A 108 -5.00 -4.55 21.30
C GLU A 108 -4.44 -3.19 20.84
N TYR A 109 -3.76 -3.18 19.69
CA TYR A 109 -3.27 -1.94 19.07
C TYR A 109 -4.41 -1.29 18.26
N GLY A 110 -5.14 -0.36 18.88
CA GLY A 110 -6.22 0.40 18.27
C GLY A 110 -7.13 1.05 19.31
N TYR A 111 -7.98 2.01 18.91
CA TYR A 111 -9.08 2.43 19.78
C TYR A 111 -9.99 1.22 19.97
N GLN A 112 -10.14 0.77 21.22
CA GLN A 112 -11.23 -0.10 21.63
C GLN A 112 -12.52 0.63 21.22
N GLN A 113 -13.23 0.14 20.22
CA GLN A 113 -14.65 0.45 20.15
C GLN A 113 -15.21 -0.14 21.43
N GLN A 114 -15.54 0.73 22.37
CA GLN A 114 -16.42 0.36 23.47
C GLN A 114 -17.67 -0.17 22.75
N ASP A 115 -17.95 -1.46 22.90
CA ASP A 115 -19.23 -2.00 22.48
C ASP A 115 -20.27 -1.18 23.24
N ASP A 116 -20.91 -0.23 22.57
CA ASP A 116 -22.12 0.40 23.05
C ASP A 116 -23.19 -0.68 23.06
N GLU A 117 -23.24 -1.44 24.17
CA GLU A 117 -24.47 -2.07 24.63
C GLU A 117 -25.48 -0.96 24.92
N GLU A 118 -26.12 -0.44 23.86
CA GLU A 118 -27.37 0.31 23.96
C GLU A 118 -28.49 -0.46 23.27
N ASN A 119 -29.16 -1.30 24.08
CA ASN A 119 -30.62 -1.45 24.20
C ASN A 119 -31.49 -1.28 22.93
N GLU A 120 -31.88 -2.40 22.29
CA GLU A 120 -33.26 -2.97 22.29
C GLU A 120 -33.33 -4.26 21.46
#